data_AF-A0AAV4P0G8-F1
#
_entry.id   AF-A0AAV4P0G8-F1
#
_cell.length_a   1.000
_cell.length_b   1.000
_cell.length_c   1.000
_cell.angle_alpha   90.00
_cell.angle_beta   90.00
_cell.angle_gamma   90.00
#
_symmetry.space_group_name_H-M   'P 1'
#
loop_
_entity.id
_entity.type
_entity.pdbx_description
1 polymer ?
#
loop_
_entity_poly.entity_id
_entity_poly.type
_entity_poly.pdbx_seq_one_letter_code
_entity_poly.pdbx_strand_id
1 'polypeptide(L)'
;MILFHTKLHLKMNIQESPDHIEYIRTETDCKSWNNEEMEELNSSLKICCIPLPRRLFLFVKYIAPTLVLLFSFAADIFSGVAVAVRHYRDNHIWWFSLTVVFICAPAVMFIAHAIFQTVRNPEVHLKKKLLWIILYIFSGAGLLLWPLWGYVKKLVYAIRAFTDEENCTVHLERFHSTGAVADNMHKMLKAFLQSAPQLLLQTYILISSPGQQDVQTMVAEIISIIFSLNSLAIVIVHFEVNSKHHPSRTSTPEQSQEVNDLCCVIVEYLWWICSITARVLALAFFASVFKFWVFIICAIHAATISTCLIFNHPNYSFNNFIIAIFMGFVYIFCFVEYKVDFGMLGRVVGLYILYYAFTFSQNVCMVLSAYFLSSGDYLHHLPVVIVHFVLFFLGIIFMLFYLGLLRPFYLYLLKKARPPVE
;
A
#
# COMPACT_ATOMS: atom_id res chain seq x y z
N MET A 1 7.44 15.31 8.63
CA MET A 1 8.45 16.40 8.60
C MET A 1 9.52 16.31 9.69
N ILE A 2 9.76 15.17 10.36
CA ILE A 2 10.89 15.02 11.31
C ILE A 2 11.90 13.94 10.91
N LEU A 3 11.57 12.99 10.03
CA LEU A 3 12.58 12.01 9.58
C LEU A 3 13.63 12.54 8.58
N PHE A 4 13.51 13.79 8.14
CA PHE A 4 14.51 14.41 7.24
C PHE A 4 15.37 15.48 7.92
N HIS A 5 15.02 15.93 9.12
CA HIS A 5 15.83 16.95 9.82
C HIS A 5 17.16 16.38 10.36
N THR A 6 17.26 15.05 10.50
CA THR A 6 18.48 14.37 10.97
C THR A 6 19.51 14.17 9.85
N LYS A 7 19.12 14.22 8.57
CA LYS A 7 20.05 14.01 7.44
C LYS A 7 20.78 15.28 6.99
N LEU A 8 20.28 16.48 7.35
CA LEU A 8 20.92 17.75 7.00
C LEU A 8 21.85 18.29 8.11
N HIS A 9 21.61 17.97 9.38
CA HIS A 9 22.47 18.46 10.47
C HIS A 9 23.81 17.73 10.62
N LEU A 10 23.97 16.55 10.02
CA LEU A 10 25.24 15.80 10.08
C LEU A 10 26.24 16.17 8.96
N LYS A 11 25.89 17.10 8.07
CA LYS A 11 26.73 17.47 6.91
C LYS A 11 27.33 18.88 6.98
N MET A 12 27.21 19.56 8.12
CA MET A 12 27.65 20.96 8.29
C MET A 12 28.54 21.18 9.51
N ASN A 13 29.43 20.25 9.85
CA ASN A 13 30.49 20.56 10.81
C ASN A 13 31.79 19.76 10.58
N ILE A 14 32.17 19.56 9.32
CA ILE A 14 33.52 19.11 8.98
C ILE A 14 34.21 20.31 8.34
N GLN A 15 34.85 21.09 9.19
CA GLN A 15 35.83 22.08 8.79
C GLN A 15 37.04 21.31 8.26
N GLU A 16 37.40 21.56 7.01
CA GLU A 16 38.62 21.04 6.41
C GLU A 16 39.83 21.49 7.24
N SER A 17 40.58 20.52 7.75
CA SER A 17 42.00 20.63 8.05
C SER A 17 42.67 19.36 7.52
N PRO A 18 43.77 19.48 6.76
CA PRO A 18 44.45 18.35 6.17
C PRO A 18 45.24 17.60 7.25
N ASP A 19 45.55 16.35 6.94
CA ASP A 19 46.39 15.41 7.69
C ASP A 19 45.65 14.44 8.63
N HIS A 20 45.87 13.16 8.30
CA HIS A 20 45.82 11.96 9.15
C HIS A 20 44.62 11.00 9.08
N ILE A 21 44.95 9.84 8.49
CA ILE A 21 44.43 8.48 8.67
C ILE A 21 43.34 8.06 7.68
N GLU A 22 43.82 7.81 6.47
CA GLU A 22 43.35 6.76 5.56
C GLU A 22 43.23 5.42 6.30
N TYR A 23 42.00 5.01 6.63
CA TYR A 23 41.73 3.68 7.17
C TYR A 23 41.61 2.69 6.00
N ILE A 24 42.76 2.17 5.57
CA ILE A 24 42.83 1.01 4.68
C ILE A 24 42.24 -0.17 5.46
N ARG A 25 40.96 -0.47 5.21
CA ARG A 25 40.33 -1.71 5.64
C ARG A 25 40.92 -2.83 4.79
N THR A 26 41.77 -3.65 5.39
CA THR A 26 42.47 -4.76 4.73
C THR A 26 41.47 -5.79 4.21
N GLU A 27 41.77 -6.31 3.03
CA GLU A 27 40.99 -7.27 2.24
C GLU A 27 40.65 -8.58 3.00
N THR A 28 41.40 -8.87 4.07
CA THR A 28 41.25 -10.03 4.94
C THR A 28 40.09 -9.89 5.94
N ASP A 29 39.86 -8.70 6.49
CA ASP A 29 38.73 -8.44 7.41
C ASP A 29 37.39 -8.39 6.66
N CYS A 30 37.42 -7.96 5.39
CA CYS A 30 36.24 -8.02 4.53
C CYS A 30 35.87 -9.46 4.15
N LYS A 31 36.85 -10.38 4.11
CA LYS A 31 36.62 -11.80 3.80
C LYS A 31 36.14 -12.61 5.01
N SER A 32 36.57 -12.32 6.25
CA SER A 32 36.05 -13.05 7.41
C SER A 32 34.63 -12.61 7.79
N TRP A 33 34.33 -11.31 7.68
CA TRP A 33 32.96 -10.78 7.84
C TRP A 33 32.00 -11.30 6.76
N ASN A 34 32.45 -11.38 5.50
CA ASN A 34 31.64 -11.97 4.43
C ASN A 34 31.35 -13.46 4.65
N ASN A 35 32.27 -14.21 5.28
CA ASN A 35 32.07 -15.63 5.54
C ASN A 35 31.06 -15.87 6.67
N GLU A 36 31.14 -15.13 7.77
CA GLU A 36 30.17 -15.23 8.87
C GLU A 36 28.76 -14.77 8.43
N GLU A 37 28.62 -13.63 7.74
CA GLU A 37 27.34 -13.18 7.20
C GLU A 37 26.82 -14.09 6.06
N MET A 38 27.68 -14.70 5.24
CA MET A 38 27.24 -15.69 4.23
C MET A 38 26.81 -17.01 4.86
N GLU A 39 27.50 -17.48 5.90
CA GLU A 39 27.13 -18.70 6.62
C GLU A 39 25.82 -18.48 7.41
N GLU A 40 25.60 -17.27 7.92
CA GLU A 40 24.36 -16.83 8.58
C GLU A 40 23.21 -16.55 7.58
N LEU A 41 23.48 -15.99 6.40
CA LEU A 41 22.53 -15.88 5.29
C LEU A 41 22.11 -17.28 4.78
N ASN A 42 23.05 -18.23 4.73
CA ASN A 42 22.77 -19.63 4.39
C ASN A 42 21.99 -20.35 5.52
N SER A 43 22.17 -19.95 6.79
CA SER A 43 21.41 -20.48 7.94
C SER A 43 19.95 -19.99 8.00
N SER A 44 19.70 -18.77 7.50
CA SER A 44 18.41 -18.06 7.44
C SER A 44 17.59 -18.35 6.17
N LEU A 45 18.05 -19.31 5.36
CA LEU A 45 17.48 -19.64 4.06
C LEU A 45 16.24 -20.55 4.15
N LYS A 46 15.34 -20.25 5.10
CA LYS A 46 14.11 -21.00 5.34
C LYS A 46 12.89 -20.15 5.02
N ILE A 47 12.05 -20.63 4.11
CA ILE A 47 10.67 -20.15 3.95
C ILE A 47 9.76 -21.28 4.42
N CYS A 48 8.85 -21.00 5.35
CA CYS A 48 7.95 -22.01 5.92
C CYS A 48 8.71 -23.23 6.50
N CYS A 49 9.84 -22.98 7.18
CA CYS A 49 10.71 -24.01 7.79
C CYS A 49 11.41 -24.97 6.80
N ILE A 50 11.28 -24.76 5.48
CA ILE A 50 11.95 -25.57 4.45
C ILE A 50 13.23 -24.85 4.03
N PRO A 51 14.42 -25.49 4.08
CA PRO A 51 15.63 -24.91 3.52
C PRO A 51 15.49 -24.82 1.99
N LEU A 52 15.57 -23.62 1.43
CA LEU A 52 15.60 -23.42 -0.03
C LEU A 52 17.05 -23.28 -0.51
N PRO A 53 17.31 -23.38 -1.82
CA PRO A 53 18.56 -22.90 -2.42
C PRO A 53 18.63 -21.36 -2.38
N ARG A 54 19.84 -20.79 -2.17
CA ARG A 54 20.08 -19.32 -2.09
C ARG A 54 19.36 -18.52 -3.17
N ARG A 55 19.48 -18.98 -4.42
CA ARG A 55 18.85 -18.33 -5.58
C ARG A 55 17.33 -18.31 -5.48
N LEU A 56 16.72 -19.42 -5.07
CA LEU A 56 15.27 -19.51 -4.93
C LEU A 56 14.76 -18.60 -3.80
N PHE A 57 15.49 -18.51 -2.68
CA PHE A 57 15.18 -17.57 -1.61
C PHE A 57 15.24 -16.10 -2.08
N LEU A 58 16.32 -15.70 -2.74
CA LEU A 58 16.46 -14.34 -3.27
C LEU A 58 15.36 -14.00 -4.28
N PHE A 59 15.00 -14.96 -5.13
CA PHE A 59 13.91 -14.81 -6.08
C PHE A 59 12.57 -14.60 -5.39
N VAL A 60 12.18 -15.49 -4.47
CA VAL A 60 10.89 -15.44 -3.77
C VAL A 60 10.77 -14.22 -2.87
N LYS A 61 11.87 -13.80 -2.23
CA LYS A 61 11.86 -12.70 -1.25
C LYS A 61 11.95 -11.31 -1.88
N TYR A 62 12.74 -11.15 -2.95
CA TYR A 62 13.05 -9.82 -3.50
C TYR A 62 12.53 -9.62 -4.92
N ILE A 63 12.77 -10.58 -5.82
CA ILE A 63 12.45 -10.42 -7.24
C ILE A 63 10.95 -10.58 -7.48
N ALA A 64 10.35 -11.70 -7.07
CA ALA A 64 8.96 -12.02 -7.35
C ALA A 64 7.98 -10.97 -6.77
N PRO A 65 8.11 -10.50 -5.51
CA PRO A 65 7.21 -9.47 -4.98
C PRO A 65 7.38 -8.13 -5.72
N THR A 66 8.61 -7.78 -6.11
CA THR A 66 8.88 -6.56 -6.89
C THR A 66 8.26 -6.64 -8.29
N LEU A 67 8.32 -7.80 -8.94
CA LEU A 67 7.66 -8.05 -10.22
C LEU A 67 6.14 -7.97 -10.11
N VAL A 68 5.55 -8.59 -9.09
CA VAL A 68 4.11 -8.53 -8.83
C VAL A 68 3.64 -7.08 -8.63
N LEU A 69 4.37 -6.30 -7.83
CA LEU A 69 4.09 -4.87 -7.63
C LEU A 69 4.20 -4.06 -8.94
N LEU A 70 5.26 -4.29 -9.71
CA LEU A 70 5.50 -3.61 -10.99
C LEU A 70 4.38 -3.91 -11.99
N PHE A 71 4.07 -5.19 -12.17
CA PHE A 71 3.02 -5.65 -13.09
C PHE A 71 1.65 -5.13 -12.66
N SER A 72 1.30 -5.27 -11.38
CA SER A 72 0.01 -4.80 -10.86
C SER A 72 -0.15 -3.29 -11.00
N PHE A 73 0.91 -2.51 -10.76
CA PHE A 73 0.89 -1.06 -10.98
C PHE A 73 0.65 -0.72 -12.46
N ALA A 74 1.39 -1.35 -13.37
CA ALA A 74 1.26 -1.10 -14.80
C ALA A 74 -0.13 -1.49 -15.30
N ALA A 75 -0.59 -2.70 -14.95
CA ALA A 75 -1.89 -3.22 -15.34
C ALA A 75 -3.03 -2.29 -14.91
N ASP A 76 -3.02 -1.81 -13.67
CA ASP A 76 -4.05 -0.90 -13.15
C ASP A 76 -4.10 0.45 -13.90
N ILE A 77 -2.94 1.03 -14.21
CA ILE A 77 -2.90 2.28 -15.01
C ILE A 77 -3.41 2.03 -16.42
N PHE A 78 -2.89 1.01 -17.11
CA PHE A 78 -3.26 0.74 -18.50
C PHE A 78 -4.74 0.35 -18.64
N SER A 79 -5.29 -0.44 -17.72
CA SER A 79 -6.72 -0.75 -17.71
C SER A 79 -7.58 0.47 -17.41
N GLY A 80 -7.15 1.34 -16.50
CA GLY A 80 -7.85 2.59 -16.22
C GLY A 80 -7.90 3.50 -17.46
N VAL A 81 -6.78 3.64 -18.17
CA VAL A 81 -6.72 4.40 -19.43
C VAL A 81 -7.59 3.76 -20.50
N ALA A 82 -7.57 2.44 -20.65
CA ALA A 82 -8.40 1.73 -21.61
C ALA A 82 -9.90 1.97 -21.36
N VAL A 83 -10.34 1.93 -20.10
CA VAL A 83 -11.71 2.24 -19.70
C VAL A 83 -12.07 3.71 -19.94
N ALA A 84 -11.16 4.65 -19.67
CA ALA A 84 -11.39 6.05 -20.00
C ALA A 84 -11.63 6.26 -21.50
N VAL A 85 -10.79 5.65 -22.34
CA VAL A 85 -10.93 5.72 -23.81
C VAL A 85 -12.27 5.13 -24.25
N ARG A 86 -12.72 4.03 -23.63
CA ARG A 86 -14.04 3.44 -23.88
C ARG A 86 -15.19 4.38 -23.56
N HIS A 87 -15.20 4.93 -22.35
CA HIS A 87 -16.21 5.91 -21.95
C HIS A 87 -16.27 7.12 -22.88
N TYR A 88 -15.11 7.58 -23.37
CA TYR A 88 -15.05 8.66 -24.35
C TYR A 88 -15.67 8.25 -25.71
N ARG A 89 -15.32 7.07 -26.23
CA ARG A 89 -15.85 6.56 -27.50
C ARG A 89 -17.36 6.32 -27.47
N ASP A 90 -17.87 5.91 -26.32
CA ASP A 90 -19.31 5.69 -26.11
C ASP A 90 -20.07 6.98 -25.78
N ASN A 91 -19.42 8.16 -25.89
CA ASN A 91 -19.97 9.49 -25.57
C ASN A 91 -20.42 9.66 -24.10
N HIS A 92 -19.94 8.82 -23.19
CA HIS A 92 -20.17 8.93 -21.75
C HIS A 92 -19.17 9.89 -21.10
N ILE A 93 -19.31 11.19 -21.41
CA ILE A 93 -18.34 12.24 -21.01
C ILE A 93 -18.17 12.35 -19.49
N TRP A 94 -19.24 12.13 -18.70
CA TRP A 94 -19.16 12.17 -17.24
C TRP A 94 -18.31 11.03 -16.67
N TRP A 95 -18.51 9.79 -17.12
CA TRP A 95 -17.73 8.63 -16.69
C TRP A 95 -16.28 8.73 -17.14
N PHE A 96 -16.05 9.23 -18.36
CA PHE A 96 -14.72 9.57 -18.86
C PHE A 96 -14.03 10.58 -17.94
N SER A 97 -14.68 11.70 -17.64
CA SER A 97 -14.10 12.79 -16.84
C SER A 97 -13.76 12.32 -15.43
N LEU A 98 -14.66 11.59 -14.77
CA LEU A 98 -14.40 11.04 -13.43
C LEU A 98 -13.24 10.04 -13.44
N THR A 99 -13.17 9.16 -14.44
CA THR A 99 -12.07 8.19 -14.59
C THR A 99 -10.73 8.91 -14.78
N VAL A 100 -10.67 9.92 -15.63
CA VAL A 100 -9.44 10.72 -15.85
C VAL A 100 -9.03 11.45 -14.59
N VAL A 101 -9.98 12.01 -13.83
CA VAL A 101 -9.69 12.67 -12.54
C VAL A 101 -9.00 11.71 -11.57
N PHE A 102 -9.51 10.48 -11.42
CA PHE A 102 -8.89 9.49 -10.51
C PHE A 102 -7.52 9.03 -10.98
N ILE A 103 -7.31 8.85 -12.29
CA ILE A 103 -5.98 8.52 -12.85
C ILE A 103 -4.97 9.64 -12.56
N CYS A 104 -5.37 10.90 -12.71
CA CYS A 104 -4.49 12.05 -12.53
C CYS A 104 -4.29 12.45 -11.05
N ALA A 105 -5.18 12.05 -10.14
CA ALA A 105 -5.16 12.50 -8.74
C ALA A 105 -3.83 12.23 -8.00
N PRO A 106 -3.20 11.03 -8.10
CA PRO A 106 -1.90 10.80 -7.47
C PRO A 106 -0.80 11.70 -8.04
N ALA A 107 -0.78 11.92 -9.36
CA ALA A 107 0.22 12.77 -10.00
C ALA A 107 0.10 14.23 -9.52
N VAL A 108 -1.12 14.76 -9.44
CA VAL A 108 -1.38 16.11 -8.91
C VAL A 108 -0.89 16.22 -7.46
N MET A 109 -1.16 15.21 -6.63
CA MET A 109 -0.70 15.19 -5.24
C MET A 109 0.82 15.13 -5.11
N PHE A 110 1.51 14.36 -5.96
CA PHE A 110 2.97 14.31 -5.96
C PHE A 110 3.58 15.64 -6.42
N ILE A 111 2.99 16.29 -7.42
CA ILE A 111 3.40 17.63 -7.86
C ILE A 111 3.18 18.64 -6.73
N ALA A 112 2.01 18.63 -6.09
CA ALA A 112 1.72 19.50 -4.96
C ALA A 112 2.73 19.30 -3.81
N HIS A 113 3.08 18.05 -3.52
CA HIS A 113 4.09 17.72 -2.52
C HIS A 113 5.48 18.23 -2.91
N ALA A 114 5.90 18.04 -4.17
CA ALA A 114 7.18 18.51 -4.68
C ALA A 114 7.29 20.04 -4.68
N ILE A 115 6.21 20.74 -5.07
CA ILE A 115 6.12 22.21 -5.02
C ILE A 115 6.21 22.67 -3.56
N PHE A 116 5.43 22.07 -2.65
CA PHE A 116 5.45 22.43 -1.24
C PHE A 116 6.86 22.29 -0.63
N GLN A 117 7.56 21.20 -0.94
CA GLN A 117 8.95 21.03 -0.51
C GLN A 117 9.88 22.10 -1.11
N THR A 118 9.75 22.38 -2.40
CA THR A 118 10.59 23.36 -3.11
C THR A 118 10.39 24.77 -2.57
N VAL A 119 9.14 25.15 -2.28
CA VAL A 119 8.80 26.47 -1.72
C VAL A 119 9.38 26.63 -0.33
N ARG A 120 9.24 25.60 0.52
CA ARG A 120 9.69 25.63 1.92
C ARG A 120 11.21 25.58 2.07
N ASN A 121 11.95 25.16 1.05
CA ASN A 121 13.40 25.06 1.12
C ASN A 121 14.05 26.47 1.08
N PRO A 122 14.69 26.95 2.18
CA PRO A 122 15.21 28.31 2.25
C PRO A 122 16.48 28.51 1.41
N GLU A 123 17.19 27.43 1.06
CA GLU A 123 18.51 27.49 0.40
C GLU A 123 18.46 27.74 -1.12
N VAL A 124 17.27 27.68 -1.73
CA VAL A 124 17.11 27.76 -3.19
C VAL A 124 16.64 29.16 -3.62
N HIS A 125 17.40 29.84 -4.48
CA HIS A 125 16.98 31.12 -5.07
C HIS A 125 15.70 31.02 -5.92
N LEU A 126 14.91 32.10 -5.94
CA LEU A 126 13.59 32.17 -6.59
C LEU A 126 13.57 31.71 -8.06
N LYS A 127 14.57 32.11 -8.87
CA LYS A 127 14.67 31.70 -10.29
C LYS A 127 14.86 30.18 -10.44
N LYS A 128 15.65 29.57 -9.55
CA LYS A 128 15.85 28.11 -9.52
C LYS A 128 14.58 27.41 -9.02
N LYS A 129 13.87 27.96 -8.02
CA LYS A 129 12.57 27.44 -7.58
C LYS A 129 11.55 27.39 -8.73
N LEU A 130 11.42 28.48 -9.48
CA LEU A 130 10.49 28.56 -10.61
C LEU A 130 10.85 27.55 -11.72
N LEU A 131 12.14 27.43 -12.04
CA LEU A 131 12.62 26.43 -13.00
C LEU A 131 12.26 25.00 -12.56
N TRP A 132 12.48 24.65 -11.30
CA TRP A 132 12.13 23.34 -10.76
C TRP A 132 10.61 23.10 -10.78
N ILE A 133 9.79 24.10 -10.44
CA ILE A 133 8.32 24.00 -10.51
C ILE A 133 7.86 23.74 -11.96
N ILE A 134 8.39 24.48 -12.94
CA ILE A 134 8.08 24.28 -14.36
C ILE A 134 8.54 22.88 -14.80
N LEU A 135 9.72 22.43 -14.37
CA LEU A 135 10.22 21.08 -14.65
C LEU A 135 9.31 19.99 -14.04
N TYR A 136 8.80 20.18 -12.81
CA TYR A 136 7.85 19.25 -12.18
C TYR A 136 6.51 19.19 -12.91
N ILE A 137 6.03 20.33 -13.44
CA ILE A 137 4.79 20.39 -14.22
C ILE A 137 4.96 19.73 -15.59
N PHE A 138 6.06 20.01 -16.30
CA PHE A 138 6.36 19.42 -17.61
C PHE A 138 6.69 17.92 -17.53
N SER A 139 7.44 17.50 -16.50
CA SER A 139 7.64 16.08 -16.21
C SER A 139 6.38 15.40 -15.68
N GLY A 140 5.40 16.18 -15.21
CA GLY A 140 4.06 15.78 -14.74
C GLY A 140 3.27 14.89 -15.71
N ALA A 141 3.41 15.10 -17.03
CA ALA A 141 2.76 14.27 -18.04
C ALA A 141 3.41 12.87 -18.19
N GLY A 142 4.72 12.74 -17.96
CA GLY A 142 5.41 11.45 -17.85
C GLY A 142 5.25 10.78 -16.47
N LEU A 143 4.61 11.47 -15.51
CA LEU A 143 4.66 11.19 -14.08
C LEU A 143 3.73 10.06 -13.63
N LEU A 144 2.70 9.68 -14.40
CA LEU A 144 1.93 8.45 -14.14
C LEU A 144 2.84 7.22 -14.13
N LEU A 145 3.90 7.27 -14.94
CA LEU A 145 4.91 6.21 -15.05
C LEU A 145 6.15 6.49 -14.18
N TRP A 146 6.31 7.69 -13.59
CA TRP A 146 7.47 7.99 -12.74
C TRP A 146 7.63 7.02 -11.56
N PRO A 147 6.57 6.64 -10.82
CA PRO A 147 6.69 5.61 -9.80
C PRO A 147 7.17 4.25 -10.33
N LEU A 148 6.92 3.91 -11.61
CA LEU A 148 7.46 2.68 -12.23
C LEU A 148 8.98 2.66 -12.22
N TRP A 149 9.62 3.80 -12.41
CA TRP A 149 11.08 3.89 -12.38
C TRP A 149 11.66 3.45 -11.04
N GLY A 150 10.96 3.74 -9.93
CA GLY A 150 11.33 3.26 -8.59
C GLY A 150 11.26 1.73 -8.49
N TYR A 151 10.22 1.12 -9.04
CA TYR A 151 10.09 -0.35 -9.11
C TYR A 151 11.14 -1.00 -10.00
N VAL A 152 11.43 -0.41 -11.18
CA VAL A 152 12.47 -0.89 -12.09
C VAL A 152 13.84 -0.83 -11.43
N LYS A 153 14.18 0.27 -10.74
CA LYS A 153 15.44 0.38 -9.99
C LYS A 153 15.56 -0.72 -8.92
N LYS A 154 14.50 -0.94 -8.14
CA LYS A 154 14.47 -2.03 -7.16
C LYS A 154 14.66 -3.39 -7.80
N LEU A 155 13.97 -3.65 -8.92
CA LEU A 155 14.11 -4.90 -9.64
C LEU A 155 15.54 -5.10 -10.15
N VAL A 156 16.18 -4.06 -10.69
CA VAL A 156 17.58 -4.12 -11.13
C VAL A 156 18.52 -4.44 -9.96
N TYR A 157 18.34 -3.81 -8.80
CA TYR A 157 19.15 -4.14 -7.63
C TYR A 157 18.91 -5.57 -7.13
N ALA A 158 17.66 -6.05 -7.16
CA ALA A 158 17.34 -7.44 -6.80
C ALA A 158 17.96 -8.46 -7.77
N ILE A 159 17.92 -8.18 -9.09
CA ILE A 159 18.55 -9.03 -10.12
C ILE A 159 20.08 -9.00 -9.98
N ARG A 160 20.66 -7.84 -9.69
CA ARG A 160 22.10 -7.72 -9.44
C ARG A 160 22.51 -8.50 -8.18
N ALA A 161 21.77 -8.40 -7.08
CA ALA A 161 22.00 -9.22 -5.89
C ALA A 161 21.87 -10.73 -6.15
N PHE A 162 21.00 -11.12 -7.09
CA PHE A 162 20.83 -12.51 -7.50
C PHE A 162 21.97 -13.02 -8.39
N THR A 163 22.59 -12.15 -9.18
CA THR A 163 23.60 -12.52 -10.19
C THR A 163 25.03 -12.36 -9.68
N ASP A 164 25.30 -11.26 -8.96
CA ASP A 164 26.59 -10.95 -8.36
C ASP A 164 26.62 -11.50 -6.93
N GLU A 165 27.19 -12.69 -6.78
CA GLU A 165 27.25 -13.39 -5.51
C GLU A 165 28.23 -12.74 -4.52
N GLU A 166 29.26 -12.04 -5.01
CA GLU A 166 30.33 -11.39 -4.23
C GLU A 166 29.85 -10.07 -3.61
N ASN A 167 29.13 -9.24 -4.38
CA ASN A 167 28.60 -7.94 -3.92
C ASN A 167 27.11 -7.98 -3.52
N CYS A 168 26.58 -9.16 -3.21
CA CYS A 168 25.16 -9.38 -2.92
C CYS A 168 24.63 -8.46 -1.81
N THR A 169 25.37 -8.30 -0.71
CA THR A 169 24.99 -7.48 0.46
C THR A 169 24.85 -6.00 0.09
N VAL A 170 25.80 -5.46 -0.68
CA VAL A 170 25.78 -4.06 -1.17
C VAL A 170 24.57 -3.80 -2.07
N HIS A 171 24.24 -4.74 -2.95
CA HIS A 171 23.07 -4.62 -3.80
C HIS A 171 21.76 -4.70 -3.01
N LEU A 172 21.72 -5.51 -1.96
CA LEU A 172 20.58 -5.62 -1.08
C LEU A 172 20.39 -4.37 -0.22
N GLU A 173 21.46 -3.77 0.29
CA GLU A 173 21.42 -2.48 0.98
C GLU A 173 20.87 -1.37 0.05
N ARG A 174 21.29 -1.35 -1.22
CA ARG A 174 20.76 -0.45 -2.25
C ARG A 174 19.27 -0.71 -2.54
N PHE A 175 18.84 -1.96 -2.53
CA PHE A 175 17.44 -2.33 -2.66
C PHE A 175 16.59 -1.76 -1.51
N HIS A 176 17.05 -1.92 -0.27
CA HIS A 176 16.36 -1.44 0.93
C HIS A 176 16.36 0.09 1.03
N SER A 177 17.46 0.75 0.72
CA SER A 177 17.55 2.22 0.72
C SER A 177 16.66 2.88 -0.35
N THR A 178 16.43 2.19 -1.48
CA THR A 178 15.43 2.60 -2.49
C THR A 178 13.99 2.39 -2.00
N GLY A 179 13.77 1.79 -0.83
CA GLY A 179 12.46 1.54 -0.23
C GLY A 179 12.14 2.38 1.01
N ALA A 180 12.73 3.57 1.11
CA ALA A 180 12.50 4.46 2.24
C ALA A 180 11.00 4.69 2.53
N VAL A 181 10.67 4.99 3.80
CA VAL A 181 9.30 5.21 4.31
C VAL A 181 8.44 6.12 3.42
N ALA A 182 9.05 7.12 2.77
CA ALA A 182 8.37 8.01 1.83
C ALA A 182 7.73 7.23 0.67
N ASP A 183 8.43 6.25 0.09
CA ASP A 183 7.95 5.49 -1.05
C ASP A 183 6.78 4.58 -0.70
N ASN A 184 6.75 4.03 0.51
CA ASN A 184 5.61 3.23 0.98
C ASN A 184 4.35 4.09 1.14
N MET A 185 4.49 5.31 1.63
CA MET A 185 3.37 6.26 1.72
C MET A 185 2.88 6.71 0.34
N HIS A 186 3.78 6.95 -0.62
CA HIS A 186 3.39 7.29 -1.99
C HIS A 186 2.59 6.16 -2.65
N LYS A 187 2.95 4.90 -2.41
CA LYS A 187 2.19 3.74 -2.90
C LYS A 187 0.78 3.68 -2.32
N MET A 188 0.64 3.87 -1.01
CA MET A 188 -0.68 3.95 -0.38
C MET A 188 -1.51 5.09 -0.95
N LEU A 189 -0.91 6.28 -1.08
CA LEU A 189 -1.60 7.44 -1.62
C LEU A 189 -2.15 7.16 -3.02
N LYS A 190 -1.34 6.57 -3.92
CA LYS A 190 -1.81 6.13 -5.24
C LYS A 190 -2.96 5.13 -5.12
N ALA A 191 -2.81 4.10 -4.29
CA ALA A 191 -3.81 3.05 -4.16
C ALA A 191 -5.18 3.61 -3.71
N PHE A 192 -5.20 4.57 -2.78
CA PHE A 192 -6.46 5.14 -2.27
C PHE A 192 -6.97 6.36 -3.04
N LEU A 193 -6.13 7.10 -3.77
CA LEU A 193 -6.59 8.21 -4.61
C LEU A 193 -6.99 7.79 -6.03
N GLN A 194 -6.42 6.69 -6.53
CA GLN A 194 -6.71 6.17 -7.86
C GLN A 194 -7.41 4.82 -7.80
N SER A 195 -6.76 3.78 -7.25
CA SER A 195 -7.27 2.40 -7.39
C SER A 195 -8.59 2.17 -6.63
N ALA A 196 -8.74 2.66 -5.40
CA ALA A 196 -9.98 2.47 -4.64
C ALA A 196 -11.19 3.24 -5.23
N PRO A 197 -11.08 4.54 -5.60
CA PRO A 197 -12.17 5.26 -6.25
C PRO A 197 -12.47 4.73 -7.65
N GLN A 198 -11.47 4.32 -8.42
CA GLN A 198 -11.65 3.69 -9.72
C GLN A 198 -12.41 2.36 -9.59
N LEU A 199 -12.00 1.50 -8.64
CA LEU A 199 -12.68 0.25 -8.32
C LEU A 199 -14.16 0.51 -7.96
N LEU A 200 -14.43 1.49 -7.10
CA LEU A 200 -15.80 1.86 -6.72
C LEU A 200 -16.60 2.40 -7.91
N LEU A 201 -16.02 3.30 -8.69
CA LEU A 201 -16.70 3.93 -9.83
C LEU A 201 -17.07 2.89 -10.90
N GLN A 202 -16.13 2.05 -11.32
CA GLN A 202 -16.42 1.05 -12.36
C GLN A 202 -17.40 -0.01 -11.87
N THR A 203 -17.33 -0.40 -10.59
CA THR A 203 -18.33 -1.30 -9.99
C THR A 203 -19.72 -0.66 -9.96
N TYR A 204 -19.81 0.62 -9.62
CA TYR A 204 -21.07 1.37 -9.63
C TYR A 204 -21.67 1.48 -11.04
N ILE A 205 -20.85 1.77 -12.05
CA ILE A 205 -21.31 1.87 -13.45
C ILE A 205 -21.87 0.51 -13.91
N LEU A 206 -21.12 -0.57 -13.67
CA LEU A 206 -21.53 -1.92 -14.04
C LEU A 206 -22.87 -2.35 -13.40
N ILE A 207 -23.11 -1.96 -12.14
CA ILE A 207 -24.37 -2.25 -11.43
C ILE A 207 -25.52 -1.36 -11.92
N SER A 208 -25.23 -0.11 -12.30
CA SER A 208 -26.24 0.91 -12.62
C SER A 208 -26.76 0.86 -14.05
N SER A 209 -26.03 0.23 -14.98
CA SER A 209 -26.37 0.22 -16.41
C SER A 209 -26.42 -1.19 -17.02
N PRO A 210 -27.19 -2.14 -16.43
CA PRO A 210 -27.28 -3.49 -16.96
C PRO A 210 -27.90 -3.49 -18.37
N GLY A 211 -27.18 -4.05 -19.35
CA GLY A 211 -27.71 -4.32 -20.70
C GLY A 211 -27.79 -3.11 -21.64
N GLN A 212 -27.37 -1.91 -21.22
CA GLN A 212 -27.33 -0.71 -22.08
C GLN A 212 -25.93 -0.37 -22.60
N GLN A 213 -24.89 -1.03 -22.08
CA GLN A 213 -23.51 -0.74 -22.42
C GLN A 213 -23.00 -1.58 -23.59
N ASP A 214 -22.07 -1.01 -24.36
CA ASP A 214 -21.29 -1.79 -25.32
C ASP A 214 -20.52 -2.91 -24.59
N VAL A 215 -20.50 -4.09 -25.21
CA VAL A 215 -19.86 -5.29 -24.63
C VAL A 215 -18.38 -5.03 -24.36
N GLN A 216 -17.70 -4.28 -25.23
CA GLN A 216 -16.28 -4.05 -25.07
C GLN A 216 -15.98 -3.03 -23.96
N THR A 217 -16.90 -2.10 -23.69
CA THR A 217 -16.82 -1.20 -22.53
C THR A 217 -17.05 -1.97 -21.24
N MET A 218 -18.06 -2.83 -21.18
CA MET A 218 -18.29 -3.72 -20.03
C MET A 218 -17.06 -4.60 -19.74
N VAL A 219 -16.44 -5.20 -20.77
CA VAL A 219 -15.22 -6.01 -20.59
C VAL A 219 -14.07 -5.16 -20.05
N ALA A 220 -13.88 -3.94 -20.57
CA ALA A 220 -12.83 -3.05 -20.09
C ALA A 220 -13.07 -2.66 -18.61
N GLU A 221 -14.31 -2.36 -18.22
CA GLU A 221 -14.69 -2.07 -16.84
C GLU A 221 -14.36 -3.23 -15.90
N ILE A 222 -14.75 -4.46 -16.27
CA ILE A 222 -14.44 -5.68 -15.49
C ILE A 222 -12.93 -5.85 -15.31
N ILE A 223 -12.16 -5.68 -16.39
CA ILE A 223 -10.69 -5.76 -16.34
C ILE A 223 -10.12 -4.68 -15.40
N SER A 224 -10.62 -3.44 -15.47
CA SER A 224 -10.20 -2.37 -14.57
C SER A 224 -10.58 -2.65 -13.11
N ILE A 225 -11.77 -3.20 -12.85
CA ILE A 225 -12.20 -3.60 -11.49
C ILE A 225 -11.21 -4.62 -10.92
N ILE A 226 -10.88 -5.67 -11.69
CA ILE A 226 -9.96 -6.73 -11.27
C ILE A 226 -8.57 -6.14 -10.97
N PHE A 227 -8.00 -5.34 -11.87
CA PHE A 227 -6.67 -4.79 -11.66
C PHE A 227 -6.60 -3.74 -10.56
N SER A 228 -7.63 -2.89 -10.41
CA SER A 228 -7.69 -1.91 -9.32
C SER A 228 -7.82 -2.58 -7.95
N LEU A 229 -8.64 -3.63 -7.84
CA LEU A 229 -8.75 -4.43 -6.62
C LEU A 229 -7.43 -5.13 -6.27
N ASN A 230 -6.78 -5.75 -7.26
CA ASN A 230 -5.48 -6.38 -7.08
C ASN A 230 -4.40 -5.37 -6.65
N SER A 231 -4.30 -4.23 -7.35
CA SER A 231 -3.33 -3.19 -7.02
C SER A 231 -3.55 -2.65 -5.61
N LEU A 232 -4.80 -2.50 -5.17
CA LEU A 232 -5.12 -2.02 -3.82
C LEU A 232 -4.70 -3.06 -2.76
N ALA A 233 -5.13 -4.33 -2.92
CA ALA A 233 -4.82 -5.38 -1.96
C ALA A 233 -3.30 -5.65 -1.84
N ILE A 234 -2.58 -5.73 -2.96
CA ILE A 234 -1.12 -5.96 -2.96
C ILE A 234 -0.39 -4.82 -2.24
N VAL A 235 -0.80 -3.57 -2.47
CA VAL A 235 -0.18 -2.41 -1.81
C VAL A 235 -0.43 -2.43 -0.30
N ILE A 236 -1.64 -2.80 0.14
CA ILE A 236 -1.97 -2.91 1.56
C ILE A 236 -1.14 -4.02 2.21
N VAL A 237 -1.12 -5.23 1.64
CA VAL A 237 -0.32 -6.35 2.17
C VAL A 237 1.16 -5.96 2.26
N HIS A 238 1.72 -5.39 1.19
CA HIS A 238 3.12 -4.94 1.18
C HIS A 238 3.37 -3.85 2.23
N PHE A 239 2.40 -2.96 2.46
CA PHE A 239 2.51 -1.91 3.45
C PHE A 239 2.46 -2.45 4.88
N GLU A 240 1.51 -3.34 5.17
CA GLU A 240 1.33 -3.93 6.48
C GLU A 240 2.51 -4.81 6.86
N VAL A 241 2.96 -5.65 5.92
CA VAL A 241 4.19 -6.41 6.03
C VAL A 241 5.35 -5.46 6.37
N ASN A 242 5.65 -4.46 5.53
CA ASN A 242 6.81 -3.60 5.77
C ASN A 242 6.70 -2.73 7.03
N SER A 243 5.48 -2.43 7.49
CA SER A 243 5.23 -1.62 8.69
C SER A 243 5.33 -2.46 9.97
N LYS A 244 4.91 -3.74 9.94
CA LYS A 244 4.98 -4.69 11.06
C LYS A 244 6.43 -5.13 11.36
N HIS A 245 7.31 -5.15 10.36
CA HIS A 245 8.74 -5.48 10.51
C HIS A 245 9.61 -4.31 11.04
N HIS A 246 8.99 -3.28 11.61
CA HIS A 246 9.68 -2.20 12.31
C HIS A 246 9.51 -2.32 13.85
N PRO A 247 9.75 -3.49 14.50
CA PRO A 247 9.78 -3.51 15.95
C PRO A 247 10.90 -2.58 16.44
N SER A 248 10.70 -2.06 17.65
CA SER A 248 11.63 -1.32 18.50
C SER A 248 13.11 -1.37 18.10
N ARG A 249 13.79 -0.22 18.21
CA ARG A 249 15.23 0.08 18.01
C ARG A 249 16.24 -0.81 18.77
N THR A 250 15.90 -2.04 19.14
CA THR A 250 16.66 -2.98 19.95
C THR A 250 16.75 -4.39 19.34
N SER A 251 16.08 -4.68 18.23
CA SER A 251 16.36 -5.89 17.44
C SER A 251 17.35 -5.55 16.33
N THR A 252 18.45 -6.28 16.23
CA THR A 252 19.37 -6.25 15.09
C THR A 252 18.59 -6.43 13.78
N PRO A 253 18.99 -5.73 12.70
CA PRO A 253 18.29 -5.76 11.40
C PRO A 253 18.12 -7.17 10.81
N GLU A 254 18.88 -8.16 11.28
CA GLU A 254 18.81 -9.56 10.84
C GLU A 254 17.58 -10.30 11.39
N GLN A 255 17.18 -10.10 12.65
CA GLN A 255 16.06 -10.83 13.25
C GLN A 255 14.68 -10.29 12.86
N SER A 256 14.58 -9.01 12.48
CA SER A 256 13.34 -8.43 11.96
C SER A 256 13.08 -8.80 10.50
N GLN A 257 14.01 -9.48 9.83
CA GLN A 257 13.98 -9.68 8.39
C GLN A 257 13.67 -11.13 7.99
N GLU A 258 13.57 -12.06 8.95
CA GLU A 258 13.56 -13.49 8.69
C GLU A 258 12.23 -14.12 8.26
N VAL A 259 11.04 -13.54 8.49
CA VAL A 259 9.82 -14.33 8.18
C VAL A 259 8.62 -13.50 7.71
N ASN A 260 8.64 -13.21 6.41
CA ASN A 260 7.38 -13.20 5.66
C ASN A 260 7.11 -14.64 5.21
N ASP A 261 6.38 -15.39 6.03
CA ASP A 261 5.85 -16.68 5.57
C ASP A 261 4.89 -16.40 4.41
N LEU A 262 5.13 -17.05 3.27
CA LEU A 262 4.31 -16.93 2.07
C LEU A 262 2.84 -17.25 2.39
N CYS A 263 2.59 -18.16 3.34
CA CYS A 263 1.25 -18.49 3.83
C CYS A 263 0.56 -17.26 4.45
N CYS A 264 1.24 -16.52 5.34
CA CYS A 264 0.72 -15.30 5.95
C CYS A 264 0.36 -14.26 4.90
N VAL A 265 1.26 -14.03 3.93
CA VAL A 265 1.05 -13.08 2.84
C VAL A 265 -0.16 -13.45 1.99
N ILE A 266 -0.33 -14.74 1.65
CA ILE A 266 -1.47 -15.23 0.87
C ILE A 266 -2.78 -15.05 1.62
N VAL A 267 -2.84 -15.45 2.90
CA VAL A 267 -4.05 -15.31 3.71
C VAL A 267 -4.41 -13.84 3.92
N GLU A 268 -3.42 -13.00 4.20
CA GLU A 268 -3.61 -11.55 4.33
C GLU A 268 -4.14 -10.94 3.03
N TYR A 269 -3.60 -11.35 1.87
CA TYR A 269 -4.12 -10.94 0.57
C TYR A 269 -5.57 -11.38 0.33
N LEU A 270 -5.91 -12.64 0.62
CA LEU A 270 -7.27 -13.17 0.47
C LEU A 270 -8.27 -12.44 1.38
N TRP A 271 -7.86 -12.14 2.61
CA TRP A 271 -8.63 -11.31 3.53
C TRP A 271 -8.93 -9.95 2.91
N TRP A 272 -7.91 -9.22 2.42
CA TRP A 272 -8.10 -7.90 1.83
C TRP A 272 -8.99 -7.92 0.60
N ILE A 273 -8.79 -8.87 -0.32
CA ILE A 273 -9.63 -9.01 -1.52
C ILE A 273 -11.11 -9.19 -1.14
N CYS A 274 -11.41 -10.07 -0.18
CA CYS A 274 -12.78 -10.35 0.22
C CYS A 274 -13.41 -9.13 0.93
N SER A 275 -12.72 -8.56 1.92
CA SER A 275 -13.25 -7.45 2.73
C SER A 275 -13.43 -6.16 1.91
N ILE A 276 -12.47 -5.82 1.05
CA ILE A 276 -12.57 -4.63 0.19
C ILE A 276 -13.70 -4.80 -0.83
N THR A 277 -13.81 -5.99 -1.46
CA THR A 277 -14.87 -6.24 -2.43
C THR A 277 -16.24 -6.15 -1.79
N ALA A 278 -16.43 -6.72 -0.60
CA ALA A 278 -17.69 -6.60 0.14
C ALA A 278 -18.05 -5.13 0.42
N ARG A 279 -17.08 -4.31 0.85
CA ARG A 279 -17.29 -2.89 1.13
C ARG A 279 -17.61 -2.09 -0.14
N VAL A 280 -16.86 -2.32 -1.22
CA VAL A 280 -17.09 -1.65 -2.51
C VAL A 280 -18.45 -2.02 -3.08
N LEU A 281 -18.85 -3.29 -3.04
CA LEU A 281 -20.17 -3.72 -3.49
C LEU A 281 -21.29 -3.02 -2.71
N ALA A 282 -21.16 -2.89 -1.39
CA ALA A 282 -22.16 -2.18 -0.58
C ALA A 282 -22.28 -0.70 -0.96
N LEU A 283 -21.15 -0.01 -1.13
CA LEU A 283 -21.11 1.39 -1.54
C LEU A 283 -21.66 1.59 -2.97
N ALA A 284 -21.24 0.74 -3.91
CA ALA A 284 -21.65 0.79 -5.30
C ALA A 284 -23.14 0.50 -5.48
N PHE A 285 -23.65 -0.52 -4.79
CA PHE A 285 -25.06 -0.89 -4.84
C PHE A 285 -25.96 0.17 -4.17
N PHE A 286 -25.52 0.74 -3.05
CA PHE A 286 -26.24 1.88 -2.46
C PHE A 286 -26.23 3.10 -3.38
N ALA A 287 -25.09 3.40 -4.00
CA ALA A 287 -24.98 4.50 -4.95
C ALA A 287 -25.86 4.27 -6.20
N SER A 288 -26.06 3.03 -6.68
CA SER A 288 -26.90 2.77 -7.86
C SER A 288 -28.35 3.21 -7.65
N VAL A 289 -28.86 3.09 -6.41
CA VAL A 289 -30.23 3.47 -6.02
C VAL A 289 -30.29 4.93 -5.53
N PHE A 290 -29.42 5.33 -4.60
CA PHE A 290 -29.50 6.62 -3.91
C PHE A 290 -28.54 7.69 -4.46
N LYS A 291 -27.78 7.39 -5.50
CA LYS A 291 -26.88 8.34 -6.19
C LYS A 291 -25.93 9.05 -5.21
N PHE A 292 -26.08 10.37 -5.02
CA PHE A 292 -25.15 11.20 -4.26
C PHE A 292 -25.14 10.95 -2.74
N TRP A 293 -26.16 10.30 -2.17
CA TRP A 293 -26.22 10.02 -0.73
C TRP A 293 -25.03 9.18 -0.23
N VAL A 294 -24.39 8.39 -1.12
CA VAL A 294 -23.19 7.62 -0.78
C VAL A 294 -22.05 8.52 -0.27
N PHE A 295 -21.91 9.74 -0.80
CA PHE A 295 -20.86 10.66 -0.39
C PHE A 295 -21.06 11.17 1.03
N ILE A 296 -22.31 11.32 1.47
CA ILE A 296 -22.64 11.72 2.85
C ILE A 296 -22.26 10.60 3.82
N ILE A 297 -22.60 9.34 3.50
CA ILE A 297 -22.22 8.19 4.32
C ILE A 297 -20.69 8.06 4.42
N CYS A 298 -19.98 8.19 3.30
CA CYS A 298 -18.52 8.17 3.27
C CYS A 298 -17.91 9.32 4.08
N ALA A 299 -18.46 10.54 3.97
CA ALA A 299 -17.99 11.71 4.72
C ALA A 299 -18.19 11.53 6.23
N ILE A 300 -19.37 11.03 6.65
CA ILE A 300 -19.63 10.73 8.06
C ILE A 300 -18.65 9.65 8.55
N HIS A 301 -18.48 8.55 7.81
CA HIS A 301 -17.53 7.50 8.17
C HIS A 301 -16.11 8.06 8.37
N ALA A 302 -15.59 8.78 7.37
CA ALA A 302 -14.25 9.35 7.45
C ALA A 302 -14.11 10.36 8.58
N ALA A 303 -15.13 11.20 8.82
CA ALA A 303 -15.12 12.17 9.91
C ALA A 303 -15.11 11.48 11.28
N THR A 304 -15.95 10.47 11.49
CA THR A 304 -16.00 9.68 12.73
C THR A 304 -14.65 9.03 13.02
N ILE A 305 -14.10 8.28 12.04
CA ILE A 305 -12.82 7.61 12.22
C ILE A 305 -11.67 8.59 12.42
N SER A 306 -11.60 9.64 11.60
CA SER A 306 -10.56 10.67 11.74
C SER A 306 -10.58 11.24 13.14
N THR A 307 -11.75 11.65 13.62
CA THR A 307 -11.97 12.21 14.96
C THR A 307 -11.50 11.24 16.06
N CYS A 308 -11.82 9.95 15.96
CA CYS A 308 -11.31 8.93 16.87
C CYS A 308 -9.78 8.83 16.85
N LEU A 309 -9.15 8.92 15.66
CA LEU A 309 -7.68 8.92 15.56
C LEU A 309 -7.07 10.18 16.18
N ILE A 310 -7.66 11.36 15.97
CA ILE A 310 -7.20 12.63 16.56
C ILE A 310 -7.17 12.53 18.09
N PHE A 311 -8.28 12.12 18.70
CA PHE A 311 -8.41 12.07 20.16
C PHE A 311 -7.53 11.03 20.83
N ASN A 312 -7.11 9.99 20.10
CA ASN A 312 -6.22 8.97 20.63
C ASN A 312 -4.73 9.37 20.66
N HIS A 313 -4.35 10.54 20.12
CA HIS A 313 -2.96 11.03 20.12
C HIS A 313 -2.82 12.37 20.87
N PRO A 314 -2.40 12.37 22.16
CA PRO A 314 -2.43 13.55 23.03
C PRO A 314 -1.44 14.67 22.65
N ASN A 315 -0.38 14.38 21.88
CA ASN A 315 0.59 15.39 21.41
C ASN A 315 0.43 15.62 19.91
N TYR A 316 -0.36 16.63 19.56
CA TYR A 316 -0.80 16.82 18.19
C TYR A 316 0.12 17.75 17.39
N SER A 317 0.81 17.17 16.40
CA SER A 317 1.49 17.94 15.36
C SER A 317 0.60 18.05 14.12
N PHE A 318 0.72 19.14 13.35
CA PHE A 318 -0.01 19.33 12.09
C PHE A 318 0.16 18.16 11.10
N ASN A 319 1.32 17.49 11.13
CA ASN A 319 1.53 16.31 10.28
C ASN A 319 0.67 15.11 10.72
N ASN A 320 0.51 14.90 12.02
CA ASN A 320 -0.35 13.84 12.55
C ASN A 320 -1.82 14.12 12.24
N PHE A 321 -2.21 15.41 12.18
CA PHE A 321 -3.54 15.82 11.69
C PHE A 321 -3.83 15.37 10.26
N ILE A 322 -2.94 15.73 9.34
CA ILE A 322 -3.10 15.37 7.93
C ILE A 322 -3.14 13.84 7.76
N ILE A 323 -2.26 13.13 8.49
CA ILE A 323 -2.25 11.67 8.50
C ILE A 323 -3.57 11.12 9.03
N ALA A 324 -4.11 11.62 10.14
CA ALA A 324 -5.37 11.14 10.71
C ALA A 324 -6.55 11.32 9.73
N ILE A 325 -6.62 12.46 9.05
CA ILE A 325 -7.62 12.71 8.01
C ILE A 325 -7.45 11.73 6.83
N PHE A 326 -6.21 11.55 6.36
CA PHE A 326 -5.91 10.62 5.28
C PHE A 326 -6.29 9.18 5.67
N MET A 327 -5.95 8.74 6.89
CA MET A 327 -6.33 7.42 7.39
C MET A 327 -7.84 7.27 7.55
N GLY A 328 -8.57 8.33 7.95
CA GLY A 328 -10.03 8.32 7.94
C GLY A 328 -10.63 8.09 6.56
N PHE A 329 -10.02 8.66 5.51
CA PHE A 329 -10.39 8.37 4.12
C PHE A 329 -10.05 6.94 3.71
N VAL A 330 -8.85 6.44 4.03
CA VAL A 330 -8.44 5.04 3.82
C VAL A 330 -9.46 4.07 4.45
N TYR A 331 -9.90 4.38 5.67
CA TYR A 331 -10.78 3.51 6.46
C TYR A 331 -12.22 3.42 5.95
N ILE A 332 -12.63 4.30 5.03
CA ILE A 332 -13.88 4.11 4.26
C ILE A 332 -13.87 2.74 3.58
N PHE A 333 -12.70 2.31 3.07
CA PHE A 333 -12.55 1.06 2.32
C PHE A 333 -12.03 -0.08 3.20
N CYS A 334 -11.01 0.17 4.02
CA CYS A 334 -10.37 -0.86 4.83
C CYS A 334 -9.57 -0.29 6.00
N PHE A 335 -9.49 -1.02 7.12
CA PHE A 335 -8.66 -0.68 8.27
C PHE A 335 -7.22 -1.14 8.05
N VAL A 336 -6.27 -0.22 7.88
CA VAL A 336 -4.84 -0.54 7.72
C VAL A 336 -4.08 -0.18 8.97
N GLU A 337 -3.26 -1.10 9.49
CA GLU A 337 -2.42 -0.84 10.66
C GLU A 337 -1.33 0.22 10.37
N TYR A 338 -1.49 1.46 10.88
CA TYR A 338 -0.46 2.50 10.75
C TYR A 338 -0.06 3.13 12.08
N LYS A 339 1.24 3.01 12.43
CA LYS A 339 1.89 3.69 13.58
C LYS A 339 1.14 3.58 14.91
N VAL A 340 0.48 2.47 15.18
CA VAL A 340 -0.05 2.18 16.50
C VAL A 340 0.99 1.32 17.22
N ASP A 341 1.49 1.78 18.37
CA ASP A 341 2.40 0.99 19.20
C ASP A 341 1.63 -0.21 19.80
N PHE A 342 1.92 -1.40 19.28
CA PHE A 342 1.15 -2.62 19.51
C PHE A 342 1.77 -3.54 20.56
N GLY A 343 2.29 -2.98 21.65
CA GLY A 343 2.80 -3.78 22.78
C GLY A 343 1.74 -4.67 23.46
N MET A 344 0.45 -4.48 23.15
CA MET A 344 -0.67 -5.22 23.75
C MET A 344 -1.61 -5.77 22.67
N LEU A 345 -1.41 -7.03 22.28
CA LEU A 345 -2.19 -7.78 21.27
C LEU A 345 -3.71 -7.65 21.44
N GLY A 346 -4.20 -7.62 22.69
CA GLY A 346 -5.64 -7.49 22.99
C GLY A 346 -6.26 -6.17 22.52
N ARG A 347 -5.51 -5.06 22.53
CA ARG A 347 -6.00 -3.76 22.04
C ARG A 347 -6.21 -3.77 20.53
N VAL A 348 -5.36 -4.49 19.79
CA VAL A 348 -5.42 -4.61 18.32
C VAL A 348 -6.66 -5.36 17.89
N VAL A 349 -6.90 -6.52 18.51
CA VAL A 349 -8.08 -7.34 18.24
C VAL A 349 -9.36 -6.56 18.54
N GLY A 350 -9.40 -5.80 19.65
CA GLY A 350 -10.54 -4.93 19.97
C GLY A 350 -10.81 -3.85 18.92
N LEU A 351 -9.77 -3.22 18.36
CA LEU A 351 -9.92 -2.23 17.30
C LEU A 351 -10.43 -2.85 15.99
N TYR A 352 -9.96 -4.05 15.62
CA TYR A 352 -10.50 -4.79 14.49
C TYR A 352 -11.97 -5.11 14.67
N ILE A 353 -12.36 -5.65 15.83
CA ILE A 353 -13.76 -5.95 16.14
C ILE A 353 -14.62 -4.70 16.02
N LEU A 354 -14.19 -3.58 16.62
CA LEU A 354 -14.93 -2.31 16.56
C LEU A 354 -15.09 -1.81 15.13
N TYR A 355 -14.01 -1.81 14.34
CA TYR A 355 -14.03 -1.36 12.95
C TYR A 355 -14.94 -2.24 12.07
N TYR A 356 -14.80 -3.56 12.16
CA TYR A 356 -15.61 -4.49 11.37
C TYR A 356 -17.08 -4.49 11.79
N ALA A 357 -17.39 -4.33 13.09
CA ALA A 357 -18.77 -4.19 13.56
C ALA A 357 -19.41 -2.89 13.07
N PHE A 358 -18.67 -1.77 13.11
CA PHE A 358 -19.12 -0.49 12.59
C PHE A 358 -19.36 -0.56 11.07
N THR A 359 -18.40 -1.11 10.34
CA THR A 359 -18.47 -1.24 8.87
C THR A 359 -19.54 -2.23 8.43
N PHE A 360 -19.73 -3.33 9.16
CA PHE A 360 -20.81 -4.29 8.92
C PHE A 360 -22.18 -3.63 9.06
N SER A 361 -22.40 -2.92 10.17
CA SER A 361 -23.66 -2.20 10.40
C SER A 361 -23.96 -1.23 9.25
N GLN A 362 -22.97 -0.44 8.82
CA GLN A 362 -23.13 0.46 7.67
C GLN A 362 -23.42 -0.30 6.37
N ASN A 363 -22.68 -1.38 6.09
CA ASN A 363 -22.86 -2.18 4.88
C ASN A 363 -24.24 -2.81 4.81
N VAL A 364 -24.73 -3.38 5.92
CA VAL A 364 -26.07 -3.96 6.02
C VAL A 364 -27.13 -2.89 5.77
N CYS A 365 -27.04 -1.73 6.42
CA CYS A 365 -27.96 -0.63 6.17
C CYS A 365 -27.96 -0.20 4.70
N MET A 366 -26.79 -0.07 4.08
CA MET A 366 -26.65 0.31 2.67
C MET A 366 -27.23 -0.73 1.71
N VAL A 367 -26.85 -2.00 1.86
CA VAL A 367 -27.29 -3.07 0.95
C VAL A 367 -28.79 -3.35 1.10
N LEU A 368 -29.31 -3.41 2.33
CA LEU A 368 -30.73 -3.66 2.55
C LEU A 368 -31.60 -2.48 2.12
N SER A 369 -31.19 -1.23 2.41
CA SER A 369 -31.93 -0.07 1.92
C SER A 369 -31.94 -0.02 0.39
N ALA A 370 -30.82 -0.31 -0.27
CA ALA A 370 -30.75 -0.39 -1.73
C ALA A 370 -31.64 -1.50 -2.28
N TYR A 371 -31.66 -2.67 -1.65
CA TYR A 371 -32.47 -3.81 -2.08
C TYR A 371 -33.98 -3.54 -1.94
N PHE A 372 -34.43 -3.07 -0.77
CA PHE A 372 -35.86 -2.91 -0.48
C PHE A 372 -36.48 -1.63 -1.04
N LEU A 373 -35.69 -0.57 -1.21
CA LEU A 373 -36.18 0.72 -1.71
C LEU A 373 -35.87 0.94 -3.20
N SER A 374 -35.32 -0.06 -3.89
CA SER A 374 -35.18 0.02 -5.34
C SER A 374 -36.55 -0.03 -6.00
N SER A 375 -36.81 0.89 -6.92
CA SER A 375 -38.07 0.97 -7.67
C SER A 375 -38.16 -0.01 -8.85
N GLY A 376 -37.10 -0.79 -9.12
CA GLY A 376 -37.05 -1.75 -10.22
C GLY A 376 -36.67 -3.16 -9.78
N ASP A 377 -37.37 -4.16 -10.31
CA ASP A 377 -37.03 -5.57 -10.16
C ASP A 377 -35.91 -5.92 -11.13
N TYR A 378 -34.67 -5.72 -10.70
CA TYR A 378 -33.53 -6.18 -11.46
C TYR A 378 -32.99 -7.50 -10.91
N LEU A 379 -32.93 -8.51 -11.78
CA LEU A 379 -32.50 -9.88 -11.45
C LEU A 379 -31.09 -9.96 -10.83
N HIS A 380 -30.23 -8.96 -11.05
CA HIS A 380 -28.87 -8.90 -10.50
C HIS A 380 -28.79 -8.36 -9.06
N HIS A 381 -29.85 -7.77 -8.51
CA HIS A 381 -29.83 -7.22 -7.14
C HIS A 381 -29.62 -8.31 -6.08
N LEU A 382 -30.35 -9.42 -6.19
CA LEU A 382 -30.21 -10.54 -5.26
C LEU A 382 -28.80 -11.17 -5.31
N PRO A 383 -28.23 -11.49 -6.49
CA PRO A 383 -26.83 -11.89 -6.61
C PRO A 383 -25.84 -10.91 -5.94
N VAL A 384 -25.99 -9.60 -6.13
CA VAL A 384 -25.10 -8.60 -5.49
C VAL A 384 -25.18 -8.67 -3.97
N VAL A 385 -26.38 -8.80 -3.41
CA VAL A 385 -26.60 -8.94 -1.96
C VAL A 385 -25.97 -10.23 -1.42
N ILE A 386 -26.19 -11.36 -2.09
CA ILE A 386 -25.63 -12.66 -1.69
C ILE A 386 -24.10 -12.61 -1.72
N VAL A 387 -23.52 -12.14 -2.84
CA VAL A 387 -22.06 -12.03 -3.01
C VAL A 387 -21.47 -11.10 -1.95
N HIS A 388 -22.13 -9.98 -1.64
CA HIS A 388 -21.71 -9.08 -0.58
C HIS A 388 -21.56 -9.80 0.77
N PHE A 389 -22.61 -10.50 1.23
CA PHE A 389 -22.58 -11.19 2.51
C PHE A 389 -21.56 -12.33 2.53
N VAL A 390 -21.49 -13.14 1.47
CA VAL A 390 -20.51 -14.23 1.34
C VAL A 390 -19.09 -13.68 1.47
N LEU A 391 -18.74 -12.63 0.72
CA LEU A 391 -17.41 -12.03 0.75
C LEU A 391 -17.10 -11.36 2.09
N PHE A 392 -18.09 -10.72 2.73
CA PHE A 392 -17.89 -10.11 4.05
C PHE A 392 -17.48 -11.17 5.09
N PHE A 393 -18.27 -12.24 5.22
CA PHE A 393 -17.99 -13.30 6.18
C PHE A 393 -16.73 -14.09 5.83
N LEU A 394 -16.47 -14.34 4.54
CA LEU A 394 -15.24 -14.97 4.09
C LEU A 394 -14.00 -14.13 4.45
N GLY A 395 -14.10 -12.80 4.29
CA GLY A 395 -13.06 -11.87 4.73
C GLY A 395 -12.80 -11.96 6.24
N ILE A 396 -13.86 -12.04 7.06
CA ILE A 396 -13.73 -12.24 8.51
C ILE A 396 -13.03 -13.57 8.84
N ILE A 397 -13.38 -14.66 8.13
CA ILE A 397 -12.75 -15.97 8.34
C ILE A 397 -11.24 -15.88 8.06
N PHE A 398 -10.82 -15.29 6.94
CA PHE A 398 -9.39 -15.13 6.63
C PHE A 398 -8.68 -14.21 7.64
N MET A 399 -9.32 -13.13 8.07
CA MET A 399 -8.80 -12.25 9.12
C MET A 399 -8.58 -13.01 10.44
N LEU A 400 -9.57 -13.78 10.89
CA LEU A 400 -9.48 -14.54 12.14
C LEU A 400 -8.42 -15.64 12.05
N PHE A 401 -8.30 -16.29 10.90
CA PHE A 401 -7.23 -17.26 10.64
C PHE A 401 -5.85 -16.60 10.73
N TYR A 402 -5.70 -15.40 10.13
CA TYR A 402 -4.47 -14.62 10.20
C TYR A 402 -4.15 -14.16 11.63
N LEU A 403 -5.09 -13.49 12.31
CA LEU A 403 -4.87 -12.89 13.63
C LEU A 403 -4.80 -13.93 14.76
N GLY A 404 -5.56 -15.02 14.66
CA GLY A 404 -5.72 -16.02 15.70
C GLY A 404 -4.71 -17.16 15.64
N LEU A 405 -4.28 -17.57 14.44
CA LEU A 405 -3.38 -18.72 14.28
C LEU A 405 -2.02 -18.29 13.73
N LEU A 406 -2.00 -17.63 12.57
CA LEU A 406 -0.75 -17.34 11.88
C LEU A 406 0.11 -16.31 12.62
N ARG A 407 -0.47 -15.18 13.02
CA ARG A 407 0.25 -14.10 13.71
C ARG A 407 0.81 -14.55 15.07
N PRO A 408 0.05 -15.21 15.96
CA PRO A 408 0.57 -15.64 17.26
C PRO A 408 1.59 -16.78 17.14
N PHE A 409 1.35 -17.75 16.25
CA PHE A 409 2.33 -18.80 15.94
C PHE A 409 3.64 -18.20 15.47
N TYR A 410 3.56 -17.20 14.60
CA TYR A 410 4.72 -16.53 14.08
C TYR A 410 5.49 -15.71 15.13
N LEU A 411 4.78 -14.92 15.94
CA LEU A 411 5.38 -14.20 17.08
C LEU A 411 6.04 -15.15 18.08
N TYR A 412 5.48 -16.35 18.29
CA TYR A 412 6.08 -17.40 19.11
C TYR A 412 7.39 -17.92 18.51
N LEU A 413 7.43 -18.19 17.20
CA LEU A 413 8.66 -18.60 16.50
C LEU A 413 9.77 -17.55 16.62
N LEU A 414 9.43 -16.28 16.42
CA LEU A 414 10.38 -15.17 16.60
C LEU A 414 10.95 -15.11 18.02
N LYS A 415 10.10 -15.29 19.03
CA LYS A 415 10.54 -15.29 20.43
C LYS A 415 11.49 -16.47 20.73
N LYS A 416 11.26 -17.62 20.10
CA LYS A 416 12.09 -18.83 20.26
C LYS A 416 13.44 -18.72 19.52
N ALA A 417 13.48 -17.99 18.41
CA ALA A 417 14.71 -17.76 17.64
C ALA A 417 15.66 -16.72 18.29
N ARG A 418 15.19 -15.97 19.30
CA ARG A 418 16.03 -15.02 20.04
C ARG A 418 17.07 -15.80 20.88
N PRO A 419 18.38 -15.55 20.72
CA PRO A 419 19.37 -16.14 21.62
C PRO A 419 19.08 -15.71 23.07
N PRO A 420 19.38 -16.56 24.07
CA PRO A 420 19.27 -16.15 25.46
C PRO A 420 20.13 -14.90 25.67
N VAL A 421 19.54 -13.88 26.28
CA VAL A 421 20.29 -12.70 26.70
C VAL A 421 21.22 -13.15 27.83
N GLU A 422 22.52 -13.20 27.55
CA GLU A 422 23.56 -13.39 28.58
C GLU A 422 23.68 -12.17 29.50
#